data_AF-A0A3S1TDR3-F1
#
_entry.id   AF-A0A3S1TDR3-F1
#
_cell.length_a   1.000
_cell.length_b   1.000
_cell.length_c   1.000
_cell.angle_alpha   90.00
_cell.angle_beta   90.00
_cell.angle_gamma   90.00
#
_symmetry.space_group_name_H-M   'P 1'
#
loop_
_entity.id
_entity.type
_entity.pdbx_description
1 polymer ?
#
loop_
_entity_poly.entity_id
_entity_poly.type
_entity_poly.pdbx_seq_one_letter_code
_entity_poly.pdbx_strand_id
1 'polypeptide(L)'
;SGDAALIELERELRTYPSGLRGSRPSPVEPNAIVHPLRLAHGDQVLSFISTITVFGTPLDVTLSELAIESFFPADEQTRTVLVRLAKERAELS
;
A
#
# COMPACT_ATOMS: atom_id res chain seq x y z
N SER A 1 25.02 6.53 15.91
CA SER A 1 24.20 6.00 17.00
C SER A 1 22.83 5.72 16.42
N GLY A 2 22.43 4.45 16.32
CA GLY A 2 21.11 4.11 15.80
C GLY A 2 20.03 4.53 16.80
N ASP A 3 18.92 5.06 16.30
CA ASP A 3 17.76 5.37 17.14
C ASP A 3 17.29 4.07 17.81
N ALA A 4 17.20 4.05 19.14
CA ALA A 4 16.82 2.88 19.92
C ALA A 4 15.42 2.38 19.53
N ALA A 5 14.51 3.29 19.19
CA ALA A 5 13.15 2.94 18.75
C ALA A 5 13.17 2.22 17.39
N LEU A 6 14.03 2.66 16.46
CA LEU A 6 14.17 2.00 15.15
C LEU A 6 14.79 0.60 15.26
N ILE A 7 15.71 0.40 16.20
CA ILE A 7 16.32 -0.91 16.45
C ILE A 7 15.31 -1.90 17.04
N GLU A 8 14.47 -1.42 17.97
CA GLU A 8 13.40 -2.23 18.54
C GLU A 8 12.35 -2.61 17.49
N LEU A 9 11.92 -1.63 16.67
CA LEU A 9 11.01 -1.86 15.55
C LEU A 9 11.57 -2.87 14.54
N GLU A 10 12.86 -2.75 14.18
CA GLU A 10 13.50 -3.72 13.28
C GLU A 10 13.45 -5.14 13.86
N ARG A 11 13.75 -5.29 15.15
CA ARG A 11 13.70 -6.59 15.84
C ARG A 11 12.28 -7.15 15.83
N GLU A 12 11.28 -6.32 16.09
CA GLU A 12 9.87 -6.71 16.05
C GLU A 12 9.44 -7.18 14.66
N LEU A 13 9.70 -6.39 13.61
CA LEU A 13 9.33 -6.70 12.23
C LEU A 13 9.90 -8.05 11.75
N ARG A 14 11.08 -8.43 12.24
CA ARG A 14 11.69 -9.74 11.93
C ARG A 14 10.91 -10.93 12.48
N THR A 15 10.07 -10.73 13.49
CA THR A 15 9.23 -11.80 14.07
C THR A 15 7.93 -12.02 13.31
N TYR A 16 7.53 -11.07 12.46
CA TYR A 16 6.26 -11.16 11.75
C TYR A 16 6.30 -12.27 10.69
N PRO A 17 5.19 -13.00 10.51
CA PRO A 17 5.09 -13.98 9.44
C PRO A 17 5.18 -13.25 8.10
N SER A 18 6.30 -13.39 7.39
CA SER A 18 6.54 -12.64 6.16
C SER A 18 5.64 -13.05 5.00
N GLY A 19 4.91 -14.18 5.09
CA GLY A 19 4.10 -14.76 4.00
C GLY A 19 4.92 -15.21 2.78
N LEU A 20 6.16 -14.75 2.65
CA LEU A 20 7.14 -15.04 1.61
C LEU A 20 7.75 -16.42 1.85
N ARG A 21 6.95 -17.48 1.73
CA ARG A 21 7.49 -18.83 1.58
C ARG A 21 8.03 -18.98 0.15
N GLY A 22 9.28 -18.57 -0.06
CA GLY A 22 10.09 -19.03 -1.20
C GLY A 22 10.30 -18.08 -2.37
N SER A 23 9.60 -16.95 -2.45
CA SER A 23 9.91 -15.91 -3.45
C SER A 23 10.63 -14.76 -2.78
N ARG A 24 11.91 -14.56 -3.12
CA ARG A 24 12.55 -13.25 -2.91
C ARG A 24 11.63 -12.22 -3.58
N PRO A 25 11.27 -11.11 -2.92
CA PRO A 25 10.61 -10.02 -3.62
C PRO A 25 11.45 -9.72 -4.87
N SER A 26 10.78 -9.61 -6.03
CA SER A 26 11.46 -9.16 -7.24
C SER A 26 12.17 -7.86 -6.88
N PRO A 27 13.45 -7.67 -7.28
CA PRO A 27 14.13 -6.41 -7.06
C PRO A 27 13.19 -5.29 -7.50
N VAL A 28 12.83 -4.42 -6.56
CA VAL A 28 12.16 -3.17 -6.91
C VAL A 28 13.24 -2.39 -7.65
N GLU A 29 13.00 -2.15 -8.94
CA GLU A 29 13.91 -1.31 -9.73
C GLU A 29 14.12 0.00 -8.95
N PRO A 30 15.36 0.36 -8.57
CA PRO A 30 15.63 1.48 -7.66
C PRO A 30 15.06 2.82 -8.14
N ASN A 31 14.74 2.92 -9.43
CA ASN A 31 14.18 4.09 -10.11
C ASN A 31 12.75 3.86 -10.64
N ALA A 32 12.02 2.87 -10.13
CA ALA A 32 10.62 2.69 -10.49
C ALA A 32 9.83 3.92 -10.06
N ILE A 33 9.30 4.67 -11.03
CA ILE A 33 8.44 5.85 -10.81
C ILE A 33 7.08 5.43 -10.20
N VAL A 34 6.74 4.15 -10.30
CA VAL A 34 5.45 3.58 -9.96
C VAL A 34 5.64 2.51 -8.89
N HIS A 35 4.83 2.57 -7.84
CA HIS A 35 4.73 1.52 -6.83
C HIS A 35 3.57 0.58 -7.17
N PRO A 36 3.83 -0.62 -7.72
CA PRO A 36 2.78 -1.57 -8.08
C PRO A 36 2.30 -2.34 -6.84
N LEU A 37 0.98 -2.50 -6.72
CA LEU A 37 0.34 -3.40 -5.76
C LEU A 37 -0.50 -4.42 -6.52
N ARG A 38 -0.32 -5.72 -6.23
CA ARG A 38 -1.18 -6.79 -6.75
C ARG A 38 -1.88 -7.51 -5.60
N LEU A 39 -3.20 -7.61 -5.69
CA LEU A 39 -4.05 -8.24 -4.68
C LEU A 39 -4.82 -9.39 -5.30
N ALA A 40 -4.80 -10.55 -4.66
CA ALA A 40 -5.69 -11.64 -5.00
C ALA A 40 -7.11 -11.33 -4.52
N HIS A 41 -8.10 -11.46 -5.40
CA HIS A 41 -9.52 -11.22 -5.11
C HIS A 41 -10.36 -12.32 -5.78
N GLY A 42 -10.73 -13.34 -5.01
CA GLY A 42 -11.38 -14.53 -5.55
C GLY A 42 -10.48 -15.24 -6.57
N ASP A 43 -10.98 -15.39 -7.80
CA ASP A 43 -10.27 -15.96 -8.94
C ASP A 43 -9.48 -14.93 -9.77
N GLN A 44 -9.49 -13.66 -9.36
CA GLN A 44 -8.88 -12.55 -10.08
C GLN A 44 -7.70 -11.96 -9.33
N VAL A 45 -6.79 -11.32 -10.07
CA VAL A 45 -5.74 -10.47 -9.52
C VAL A 45 -6.06 -9.04 -9.88
N LEU A 46 -6.15 -8.18 -8.87
CA LEU A 46 -6.33 -6.75 -9.02
C LEU A 46 -4.97 -6.07 -8.98
N SER A 47 -4.68 -5.24 -9.97
CA SER A 47 -3.40 -4.54 -10.13
C SER A 47 -3.59 -3.03 -9.95
N PHE A 48 -2.74 -2.43 -9.12
CA PHE A 48 -2.84 -1.01 -8.77
C PHE A 48 -1.50 -0.30 -8.91
N ILE A 49 -1.59 1.00 -9.10
CA ILE A 49 -0.52 1.97 -8.90
C ILE A 49 -0.84 2.73 -7.61
N SER A 50 0.07 2.71 -6.63
CA SER A 50 -0.09 3.52 -5.42
C SER A 50 0.59 4.88 -5.55
N THR A 51 -0.02 5.89 -4.94
CA THR A 51 0.54 7.24 -4.79
C THR A 51 0.40 7.67 -3.34
N ILE A 52 1.47 8.16 -2.74
CA ILE A 52 1.46 8.73 -1.39
C ILE A 52 1.57 10.25 -1.50
N THR A 53 0.55 10.96 -1.01
CA THR A 53 0.54 12.42 -0.91
C THR A 53 0.74 12.81 0.54
N VAL A 54 1.85 13.47 0.86
CA VAL A 54 2.17 13.94 2.22
C VAL A 54 1.85 15.43 2.33
N PHE A 55 1.05 15.80 3.32
CA PHE A 55 0.72 17.19 3.63
C PHE A 55 1.77 17.76 4.60
N GLY A 56 2.78 18.43 4.02
CA GLY A 56 3.84 19.08 4.78
C GLY A 56 3.36 20.37 5.44
N THR A 57 3.43 20.42 6.77
CA THR A 57 3.29 21.59 7.66
C THR A 57 1.87 22.14 7.92
N PRO A 58 1.13 21.64 8.93
CA PRO A 58 0.17 22.50 9.60
C PRO A 58 0.94 23.43 10.56
N LEU A 59 0.68 24.74 10.48
CA LEU A 59 1.17 25.71 11.46
C LEU A 59 0.71 25.40 12.90
N ASP A 60 -0.29 24.51 13.08
CA ASP A 60 -0.92 24.30 14.40
C ASP A 60 -1.63 22.93 14.57
N VAL A 61 -1.01 21.79 14.24
CA VAL A 61 -1.48 20.52 14.85
C VAL A 61 -0.32 19.59 15.18
N THR A 62 -0.31 19.14 16.43
CA THR A 62 0.72 18.34 17.10
C THR A 62 1.13 17.09 16.32
N LEU A 63 2.28 17.17 15.65
CA LEU A 63 3.14 16.14 15.05
C LEU A 63 2.48 14.78 14.69
N SER A 64 1.79 14.75 13.55
CA SER A 64 1.81 13.60 12.65
C SER A 64 1.59 14.13 11.25
N GLU A 65 2.54 13.86 10.35
CA GLU A 65 2.39 14.19 8.94
C GLU A 65 1.17 13.45 8.41
N LEU A 66 0.16 14.19 7.92
CA LEU A 66 -0.97 13.56 7.25
C LEU A 66 -0.48 13.06 5.90
N ALA A 67 -0.56 11.75 5.68
CA ALA A 67 -0.31 11.13 4.39
C ALA A 67 -1.60 10.47 3.87
N ILE A 68 -1.95 10.75 2.63
CA ILE A 68 -3.01 10.03 1.90
C ILE A 68 -2.33 9.09 0.92
N GLU A 69 -2.54 7.80 1.10
CA GLU A 69 -2.21 6.81 0.08
C GLU A 69 -3.44 6.50 -0.77
N SER A 70 -3.30 6.59 -2.10
CA SER A 70 -4.35 6.29 -3.07
C SER A 70 -3.91 5.14 -3.98
N PHE A 71 -4.84 4.23 -4.28
CA PHE A 71 -4.61 3.07 -5.15
C PHE A 71 -5.45 3.20 -6.42
N PHE A 72 -4.81 3.49 -7.54
CA PHE A 72 -5.46 3.62 -8.84
C PHE A 72 -5.42 2.30 -9.61
N PRO A 73 -6.49 1.92 -10.34
CA PRO A 73 -6.46 0.71 -11.16
C PRO A 73 -5.36 0.82 -12.22
N ALA A 74 -4.49 -0.18 -12.30
CA ALA A 74 -3.41 -0.25 -13.29
C ALA A 74 -3.89 -0.79 -14.65
N ASP A 75 -5.08 -1.41 -14.69
CA ASP A 75 -5.69 -1.99 -15.89
C ASP A 75 -7.22 -1.90 -15.87
N GLU A 76 -7.84 -2.12 -17.03
CA GLU A 76 -9.29 -2.02 -17.22
C GLU A 76 -10.06 -3.12 -16.46
N GLN A 77 -9.44 -4.30 -16.29
CA GLN A 77 -10.03 -5.39 -15.52
C GLN A 77 -10.22 -4.95 -14.06
N THR A 78 -9.18 -4.40 -13.44
CA THR A 78 -9.20 -3.90 -12.07
C THR A 78 -10.21 -2.77 -11.92
N ARG A 79 -10.23 -1.83 -12.88
CA ARG A 79 -11.23 -0.75 -12.90
C ARG A 79 -12.66 -1.27 -12.89
N THR A 80 -12.97 -2.24 -13.75
CA THR A 80 -14.31 -2.83 -13.85
C THR A 80 -14.74 -3.46 -12.53
N VAL A 81 -13.83 -4.20 -11.87
CA VAL A 81 -14.10 -4.81 -10.56
C VAL A 81 -14.36 -3.74 -9.50
N LEU A 82 -13.55 -2.68 -9.43
CA LEU A 82 -13.75 -1.59 -8.46
C LEU A 82 -15.11 -0.90 -8.62
N VAL A 83 -15.51 -0.61 -9.86
CA VAL A 83 -16.82 0.01 -10.14
C VAL A 83 -17.96 -0.90 -9.69
N ARG A 84 -17.86 -2.21 -9.93
CA ARG A 84 -18.85 -3.18 -9.46
C ARG A 84 -18.93 -3.20 -7.93
N LEU A 85 -17.79 -3.36 -7.25
CA LEU A 85 -17.71 -3.40 -5.78
C LEU A 85 -18.26 -2.12 -5.13
N ALA A 86 -18.01 -0.96 -5.74
CA ALA A 86 -18.52 0.32 -5.25
C ALA A 86 -20.05 0.40 -5.34
N LYS A 87 -20.66 -0.12 -6.42
CA LYS A 87 -22.12 -0.20 -6.57
C LYS A 87 -22.73 -1.14 -5.54
N GLU A 88 -22.17 -2.35 -5.41
CA GLU A 88 -22.62 -3.34 -4.41
C GLU A 88 -22.54 -2.77 -2.99
N ARG A 89 -21.49 -2.01 -2.66
CA ARG A 89 -21.34 -1.36 -1.36
C ARG A 89 -22.40 -0.29 -1.10
N ALA A 90 -22.75 0.50 -2.13
CA ALA A 90 -23.75 1.55 -2.04
C ALA A 90 -25.17 0.97 -1.88
N GLU A 91 -25.46 -0.16 -2.50
CA GLU A 91 -26.74 -0.89 -2.36
C GLU A 91 -26.92 -1.52 -0.97
N LEU A 92 -25.82 -1.74 -0.25
CA LEU A 92 -25.79 -2.27 1.12
C LEU A 92 -25.86 -1.19 2.21
N SER A 93 -25.86 0.10 1.84
CA SER A 93 -25.89 1.25 2.76
C SER A 93 -27.26 1.91 2.79
#